data_AF-A0A382E779-F1
#
_entry.id   AF-A0A382E779-F1
#
_cell.length_a   1.000
_cell.length_b   1.000
_cell.length_c   1.000
_cell.angle_alpha   90.00
_cell.angle_beta   90.00
_cell.angle_gamma   90.00
#
_symmetry.space_group_name_H-M   'P 1'
#
loop_
_entity.id
_entity.type
_entity.pdbx_description
1 polymer ?
#
loop_
_entity_poly.entity_id
_entity_poly.type
_entity_poly.pdbx_seq_one_letter_code
_entity_poly.pdbx_strand_id
1 'polypeptide(L)'
;MKNLNYLTFDRSKMEIRPLSEREHKMSLDDIYQLDSETPPYENENLYPIVEAMLQAYRNQKPVIWMMGAHVMRRGNSRFIIDLMEKGILTHLATNGAVAIHDFEIALIGSTLEDVEHYIRDGKFGNWEETGKYLNEAIVRGYHDK
;
A
#
# COMPACT_ATOMS: atom_id res chain seq x y z
N MET A 1 -19.89 16.44 34.45
CA MET A 1 -19.20 16.59 33.16
C MET A 1 -20.24 17.00 32.13
N LYS A 2 -20.07 18.13 31.42
CA LYS A 2 -21.03 18.57 30.39
C LYS A 2 -21.01 17.57 29.24
N ASN A 3 -22.17 17.00 28.92
CA ASN A 3 -22.38 16.25 27.67
C ASN A 3 -22.16 17.23 26.50
N LEU A 4 -20.98 17.18 25.87
CA LEU A 4 -20.80 17.80 24.57
C LEU A 4 -21.54 16.92 23.56
N ASN A 5 -22.74 17.35 23.17
CA ASN A 5 -23.42 16.84 21.98
C ASN A 5 -22.64 17.32 20.76
N TYR A 6 -21.62 16.56 20.38
CA TYR A 6 -20.98 16.75 19.08
C TYR A 6 -21.96 16.33 17.99
N LEU A 7 -22.08 17.14 16.94
CA LEU A 7 -22.75 16.73 15.72
C LEU A 7 -22.03 15.49 15.18
N THR A 8 -22.71 14.35 15.18
CA THR A 8 -22.20 13.13 14.56
C THR A 8 -22.50 13.17 13.06
N PHE A 9 -21.49 12.82 12.27
CA PHE A 9 -21.67 12.67 10.83
C PHE A 9 -22.57 11.45 10.55
N ASP A 10 -23.69 11.68 9.88
CA ASP A 10 -24.62 10.63 9.50
C ASP A 10 -24.08 9.85 8.29
N ARG A 11 -23.47 8.70 8.59
CA ARG A 11 -22.84 7.83 7.58
C ARG A 11 -23.84 7.22 6.60
N SER A 12 -25.14 7.18 6.92
CA SER A 12 -26.16 6.71 5.97
C SER A 12 -26.31 7.61 4.75
N LYS A 13 -25.78 8.85 4.83
CA LYS A 13 -25.75 9.81 3.73
C LYS A 13 -24.52 9.67 2.84
N MET A 14 -23.57 8.79 3.16
CA MET A 14 -22.43 8.52 2.30
C MET A 14 -22.87 7.68 1.10
N GLU A 15 -22.47 8.12 -0.08
CA GLU A 15 -22.56 7.32 -1.28
C GLU A 15 -21.30 6.46 -1.40
N ILE A 16 -21.43 5.17 -1.09
CA ILE A 16 -20.37 4.17 -1.30
C ILE A 16 -20.59 3.55 -2.67
N ARG A 17 -19.55 3.55 -3.52
CA ARG A 17 -19.65 3.13 -4.92
C ARG A 17 -18.78 1.90 -5.19
N PRO A 18 -19.14 1.09 -6.20
CA PRO A 18 -18.26 0.02 -6.67
C PRO A 18 -16.89 0.57 -7.08
N LEU A 19 -15.83 -0.13 -6.68
CA LEU A 19 -14.45 0.18 -7.03
C LEU A 19 -14.22 0.14 -8.56
N SER A 20 -15.02 -0.64 -9.28
CA SER A 20 -15.04 -0.70 -10.74
C SER A 20 -15.49 0.60 -11.41
N GLU A 21 -16.20 1.48 -10.70
CA GLU A 21 -16.62 2.81 -11.19
C GLU A 21 -15.55 3.89 -10.96
N ARG A 22 -14.45 3.55 -10.28
CA ARG A 22 -13.36 4.47 -9.97
C ARG A 22 -12.40 4.61 -11.14
N GLU A 23 -11.93 5.84 -11.37
CA GLU A 23 -10.78 6.10 -12.23
C GLU A 23 -9.48 5.75 -11.48
N HIS A 24 -8.67 4.88 -12.08
CA HIS A 24 -7.41 4.40 -11.53
C HIS A 24 -6.24 5.00 -12.31
N LYS A 25 -5.27 5.59 -11.62
CA LYS A 25 -4.07 6.21 -12.21
C LYS A 25 -2.90 5.26 -12.40
N MET A 26 -3.04 4.01 -11.96
CA MET A 26 -2.01 2.99 -12.09
C MET A 26 -2.63 1.61 -12.31
N SER A 27 -2.00 0.83 -13.17
CA SER A 27 -2.37 -0.53 -13.54
C SER A 27 -1.17 -1.48 -13.41
N LEU A 28 -1.37 -2.75 -13.77
CA LEU A 28 -0.28 -3.73 -13.85
C LEU A 28 0.80 -3.36 -14.88
N ASP A 29 0.42 -2.62 -15.93
CA ASP A 29 1.36 -2.20 -16.98
C ASP A 29 2.37 -1.17 -16.48
N ASP A 30 2.06 -0.48 -15.37
CA ASP A 30 2.94 0.49 -14.71
C ASP A 30 3.89 -0.16 -13.68
N ILE A 31 3.82 -1.48 -13.50
CA ILE A 31 4.67 -2.23 -12.56
C ILE A 31 5.89 -2.77 -13.30
N TYR A 32 7.08 -2.38 -12.82
CA TYR A 32 8.35 -2.87 -13.35
C TYR A 32 8.47 -4.38 -13.20
N GLN A 33 8.95 -5.03 -14.25
CA GLN A 33 9.38 -6.43 -14.21
C GLN A 33 10.74 -6.54 -13.51
N LEU A 34 11.07 -7.72 -12.99
CA LEU A 34 12.35 -7.92 -12.28
C LEU A 34 13.57 -7.76 -13.18
N ASP A 35 13.40 -7.94 -14.49
CA ASP A 35 14.40 -7.78 -15.55
C ASP A 35 14.30 -6.42 -16.27
N SER A 36 13.46 -5.50 -15.79
CA SER A 36 13.37 -4.15 -16.35
C SER A 36 14.69 -3.40 -16.19
N GLU A 37 15.03 -2.61 -17.20
CA GLU A 37 16.17 -1.70 -17.12
C GLU A 37 15.92 -0.66 -16.02
N THR A 38 16.84 -0.58 -15.06
CA THR A 38 16.76 0.42 -14.00
C THR A 38 17.31 1.75 -14.50
N PRO A 39 16.64 2.89 -14.24
CA PRO A 39 17.18 4.19 -14.60
C PRO A 39 18.53 4.42 -13.91
N PRO A 40 19.47 5.14 -14.56
CA PRO A 40 20.74 5.49 -13.94
C PRO A 40 20.50 6.21 -12.60
N TYR A 41 21.07 5.65 -11.53
CA TYR A 41 21.00 6.23 -10.20
C TYR A 41 22.35 6.08 -9.53
N GLU A 42 22.98 7.22 -9.24
CA GLU A 42 24.25 7.26 -8.52
C GLU A 42 24.06 8.05 -7.22
N ASN A 43 24.15 7.33 -6.11
CA ASN A 43 24.26 7.92 -4.78
C ASN A 43 25.17 7.03 -3.96
N GLU A 44 26.32 7.57 -3.57
CA GLU A 44 27.32 6.84 -2.78
C GLU A 44 26.75 6.29 -1.47
N ASN A 45 25.71 6.93 -0.92
CA ASN A 45 25.04 6.50 0.30
C ASN A 45 24.19 5.23 0.13
N LEU A 46 23.91 4.79 -1.10
CA LEU A 46 23.17 3.55 -1.34
C LEU A 46 24.03 2.32 -0.99
N TYR A 47 25.31 2.32 -1.32
CA TYR A 47 26.19 1.16 -1.12
C TYR A 47 26.33 0.76 0.35
N PRO A 48 26.55 1.69 1.31
CA PRO A 48 26.57 1.35 2.74
C PRO A 48 25.26 0.70 3.22
N ILE A 49 24.10 1.14 2.71
CA ILE A 49 22.79 0.58 3.07
C ILE A 49 22.67 -0.86 2.55
N VAL A 50 23.04 -1.09 1.29
CA VAL A 50 23.03 -2.43 0.68
C VAL A 50 23.96 -3.37 1.43
N GLU A 51 25.18 -2.94 1.76
CA GLU A 51 26.13 -3.77 2.50
C GLU A 51 25.61 -4.08 3.92
N ALA A 52 25.03 -3.11 4.62
CA ALA A 52 24.41 -3.35 5.92
C ALA A 52 23.26 -4.37 5.85
N MET A 53 22.42 -4.30 4.82
CA MET A 53 21.35 -5.27 4.57
C MET A 53 21.91 -6.67 4.30
N LEU A 54 22.94 -6.78 3.46
CA LEU A 54 23.57 -8.06 3.13
C LEU A 54 24.29 -8.68 4.33
N GLN A 55 24.93 -7.87 5.17
CA GLN A 55 25.54 -8.33 6.42
C GLN A 55 24.49 -8.85 7.40
N ALA A 56 23.37 -8.14 7.56
CA ALA A 56 22.25 -8.61 8.38
C ALA A 56 21.70 -9.95 7.86
N TYR A 57 21.46 -10.06 6.55
CA TYR A 57 21.01 -11.29 5.90
C TYR A 57 21.97 -12.47 6.12
N ARG A 58 23.28 -12.28 5.86
CA ARG A 58 24.31 -13.32 6.07
C ARG A 58 24.41 -13.77 7.54
N ASN A 59 24.16 -12.86 8.47
CA ASN A 59 24.17 -13.12 9.90
C ASN A 59 22.80 -13.57 10.45
N GLN A 60 21.84 -13.89 9.57
CA GLN A 60 20.48 -14.31 9.93
C GLN A 60 19.77 -13.32 10.87
N LYS A 61 19.99 -12.03 10.64
CA LYS A 61 19.33 -10.94 11.37
C LYS A 61 18.17 -10.37 10.55
N PRO A 62 17.08 -9.92 11.21
CA PRO A 62 15.97 -9.29 10.52
C PRO A 62 16.40 -8.03 9.76
N VAL A 63 15.83 -7.85 8.57
CA VAL A 63 15.88 -6.60 7.82
C VAL A 63 14.45 -6.10 7.72
N ILE A 64 14.19 -4.93 8.30
CA ILE A 64 12.85 -4.36 8.43
C ILE A 64 12.82 -3.08 7.59
N TRP A 65 11.92 -3.01 6.61
CA TRP A 65 11.69 -1.77 5.87
C TRP A 65 10.49 -1.03 6.43
N MET A 66 10.70 0.24 6.76
CA MET A 66 9.65 1.16 7.14
C MET A 66 9.36 2.08 5.95
N MET A 67 8.19 1.95 5.32
CA MET A 67 7.89 2.69 4.08
C MET A 67 6.43 3.13 3.98
N GLY A 68 6.20 4.21 3.24
CA GLY A 68 4.86 4.61 2.82
C GLY A 68 4.52 4.11 1.41
N ALA A 69 3.26 4.33 1.01
CA ALA A 69 2.73 3.94 -0.29
C ALA A 69 3.53 4.37 -1.52
N HIS A 70 4.31 5.46 -1.44
CA HIS A 70 4.99 6.01 -2.62
C HIS A 70 5.93 5.00 -3.29
N VAL A 71 6.55 4.09 -2.53
CA VAL A 71 7.42 3.05 -3.10
C VAL A 71 6.64 2.13 -4.03
N MET A 72 5.46 1.66 -3.60
CA MET A 72 4.57 0.81 -4.41
C MET A 72 3.98 1.55 -5.61
N ARG A 73 3.58 2.80 -5.41
CA ARG A 73 3.04 3.69 -6.46
C ARG A 73 3.99 3.97 -7.61
N ARG A 74 5.27 3.65 -7.43
CA ARG A 74 6.31 3.77 -8.45
C ARG A 74 6.61 2.44 -9.15
N GLY A 75 5.73 1.44 -9.01
CA GLY A 75 5.83 0.17 -9.73
C GLY A 75 6.83 -0.82 -9.13
N ASN A 76 7.24 -0.66 -7.87
CA ASN A 76 8.31 -1.46 -7.27
C ASN A 76 7.84 -2.71 -6.52
N SER A 77 6.55 -3.03 -6.52
CA SER A 77 5.99 -4.12 -5.71
C SER A 77 6.68 -5.47 -5.94
N ARG A 78 6.98 -5.81 -7.20
CA ARG A 78 7.66 -7.06 -7.56
C ARG A 78 9.06 -7.19 -6.98
N PHE A 79 9.84 -6.10 -6.95
CA PHE A 79 11.17 -6.11 -6.33
C PHE A 79 11.09 -6.29 -4.82
N ILE A 80 10.09 -5.70 -4.17
CA ILE A 80 9.86 -5.87 -2.73
C ILE A 80 9.52 -7.33 -2.43
N ILE A 81 8.61 -7.92 -3.21
CA ILE A 81 8.25 -9.34 -3.09
C ILE A 81 9.46 -10.25 -3.33
N ASP A 82 10.25 -10.00 -4.38
CA ASP A 82 11.46 -10.78 -4.68
C ASP A 82 12.48 -10.74 -3.53
N LEU A 83 12.68 -9.58 -2.90
CA LEU A 83 13.54 -9.46 -1.72
C LEU A 83 12.98 -10.21 -0.51
N MET A 84 11.65 -10.27 -0.36
CA MET A 84 10.98 -11.05 0.68
C MET A 84 11.10 -12.55 0.46
N GLU A 85 10.87 -13.03 -0.78
CA GLU A 85 10.99 -14.44 -1.15
C GLU A 85 12.43 -14.96 -0.98
N LYS A 86 13.42 -14.10 -1.25
CA LYS A 86 14.84 -14.40 -0.99
C LYS A 86 15.23 -14.35 0.50
N GLY A 87 14.33 -13.91 1.38
CA GLY A 87 14.59 -13.75 2.80
C GLY A 87 15.56 -12.61 3.14
N ILE A 88 15.92 -11.76 2.17
CA ILE A 88 16.77 -10.58 2.40
C ILE A 88 15.97 -9.52 3.15
N LEU A 89 14.72 -9.29 2.76
CA LEU A 89 13.76 -8.42 3.44
C LEU A 89 12.80 -9.29 4.26
N THR A 90 12.83 -9.18 5.58
CA THR A 90 12.04 -10.10 6.43
C THR A 90 10.75 -9.49 6.96
N HIS A 91 10.68 -8.16 7.09
CA HIS A 91 9.48 -7.49 7.59
C HIS A 91 9.22 -6.16 6.87
N LEU A 92 7.94 -5.84 6.72
CA LEU A 92 7.46 -4.55 6.28
C LEU A 92 6.69 -3.87 7.42
N ALA A 93 7.01 -2.60 7.67
CA ALA A 93 6.24 -1.72 8.53
C ALA A 93 5.73 -0.56 7.68
N THR A 94 4.42 -0.51 7.48
CA THR A 94 3.81 0.39 6.47
C THR A 94 2.69 1.23 7.04
N ASN A 95 2.34 2.29 6.33
CA ASN A 95 1.07 2.97 6.57
C ASN A 95 -0.10 2.24 5.89
N GLY A 96 -1.34 2.64 6.23
CA GLY A 96 -2.55 1.98 5.69
C GLY A 96 -2.70 2.10 4.17
N ALA A 97 -2.10 3.13 3.54
CA ALA A 97 -2.16 3.30 2.10
C ALA A 97 -1.41 2.18 1.34
N VAL A 98 -0.32 1.63 1.90
CA VAL A 98 0.35 0.46 1.31
C VAL A 98 -0.61 -0.72 1.21
N ALA A 99 -1.32 -1.04 2.30
CA ALA A 99 -2.28 -2.15 2.31
C ALA A 99 -3.40 -1.96 1.29
N ILE A 100 -3.89 -0.72 1.12
CA ILE A 100 -4.90 -0.39 0.09
C ILE A 100 -4.35 -0.66 -1.31
N HIS A 101 -3.18 -0.13 -1.65
CA HIS A 101 -2.62 -0.30 -3.00
C HIS A 101 -2.26 -1.75 -3.32
N ASP A 102 -1.69 -2.47 -2.36
CA ASP A 102 -1.37 -3.89 -2.52
C ASP A 102 -2.65 -4.71 -2.79
N PHE A 103 -3.67 -4.50 -1.95
CA PHE A 103 -4.96 -5.18 -2.06
C PHE A 103 -5.64 -4.90 -3.40
N GLU A 104 -5.72 -3.64 -3.82
CA GLU A 104 -6.41 -3.26 -5.06
C GLU A 104 -5.68 -3.78 -6.31
N ILE A 105 -4.34 -3.73 -6.33
CA ILE A 105 -3.55 -4.33 -7.40
C ILE A 105 -3.80 -5.84 -7.46
N ALA A 106 -3.84 -6.53 -6.32
CA ALA A 106 -4.11 -7.96 -6.27
C ALA A 106 -5.56 -8.31 -6.69
N LEU A 107 -6.54 -7.48 -6.34
CA LEU A 107 -7.96 -7.73 -6.60
C LEU A 107 -8.35 -7.42 -8.04
N ILE A 108 -7.96 -6.25 -8.55
CA ILE A 108 -8.45 -5.72 -9.84
C ILE A 108 -7.33 -5.33 -10.82
N GLY A 109 -6.06 -5.48 -10.45
CA GLY A 109 -4.94 -5.11 -11.31
C GLY A 109 -4.79 -3.60 -11.51
N SER A 110 -5.40 -2.77 -10.67
CA SER A 110 -5.35 -1.31 -10.76
C SER A 110 -5.51 -0.64 -9.41
N THR A 111 -4.93 0.55 -9.24
CA THR A 111 -5.00 1.34 -8.00
C THR A 111 -4.75 2.83 -8.28
N LEU A 112 -4.66 3.63 -7.23
CA LEU A 112 -4.51 5.09 -7.23
C LEU A 112 -5.71 5.87 -7.77
N GLU A 113 -6.60 6.20 -6.85
CA GLU A 113 -7.69 7.13 -7.12
C GLU A 113 -7.20 8.56 -7.42
N ASP A 114 -7.98 9.30 -8.19
CA ASP A 114 -7.78 10.74 -8.34
C ASP A 114 -8.28 11.50 -7.11
N VAL A 115 -7.37 11.74 -6.17
CA VAL A 115 -7.62 12.50 -4.95
C VAL A 115 -8.23 13.89 -5.25
N GLU A 116 -7.69 14.61 -6.23
CA GLU A 116 -8.13 15.98 -6.53
C GLU A 116 -9.55 15.98 -7.10
N HIS A 117 -9.85 15.00 -7.97
CA HIS A 117 -11.17 14.85 -8.55
C HIS A 117 -12.22 14.48 -7.49
N TYR A 118 -11.97 13.42 -6.70
CA TYR A 118 -12.97 12.85 -5.79
C TYR A 118 -13.11 13.58 -4.44
N ILE A 119 -12.13 14.41 -4.04
CA ILE A 119 -12.31 15.27 -2.87
C ILE A 119 -13.38 16.34 -3.14
N ARG A 120 -13.50 16.82 -4.39
CA ARG A 120 -14.40 17.93 -4.74
C ARG A 120 -15.88 17.59 -4.53
N ASP A 121 -16.24 16.32 -4.66
CA ASP A 121 -17.61 15.82 -4.55
C ASP A 121 -17.81 14.83 -3.39
N GLY A 122 -16.80 14.69 -2.52
CA GLY A 122 -16.88 13.87 -1.30
C GLY A 122 -16.83 12.36 -1.53
N LYS A 123 -16.41 11.90 -2.70
CA LYS A 123 -16.29 10.48 -3.04
C LYS A 123 -14.93 9.86 -2.71
N PHE A 124 -13.94 10.68 -2.34
CA PHE A 124 -12.60 10.21 -2.02
C PHE A 124 -12.64 9.14 -0.91
N GLY A 125 -12.13 7.94 -1.20
CA GLY A 125 -12.14 6.80 -0.29
C GLY A 125 -13.47 6.05 -0.14
N ASN A 126 -14.54 6.41 -0.88
CA ASN A 126 -15.86 5.77 -0.76
C ASN A 126 -16.03 4.57 -1.70
N TRP A 127 -15.11 3.61 -1.65
CA TRP A 127 -15.07 2.44 -2.54
C TRP A 127 -15.41 1.16 -1.78
N GLU A 128 -16.50 0.49 -2.19
CA GLU A 128 -17.11 -0.63 -1.47
C GLU A 128 -16.12 -1.79 -1.25
N GLU A 129 -15.51 -2.31 -2.31
CA GLU A 129 -14.67 -3.51 -2.26
C GLU A 129 -13.41 -3.29 -1.42
N THR A 130 -12.73 -2.16 -1.62
CA THR A 130 -11.54 -1.79 -0.83
C THR A 130 -11.88 -1.68 0.65
N GLY A 131 -12.94 -0.95 0.99
CA GLY A 131 -13.35 -0.75 2.38
C GLY A 131 -13.83 -2.05 3.02
N LYS A 132 -14.74 -2.77 2.35
CA LYS A 132 -15.36 -3.99 2.87
C LYS A 132 -14.36 -5.09 3.10
N TYR A 133 -13.60 -5.50 2.08
CA TYR A 133 -12.75 -6.67 2.16
C TYR A 133 -11.55 -6.46 3.10
N LEU A 134 -10.96 -5.26 3.14
CA LEU A 134 -9.92 -4.96 4.12
C LEU A 134 -10.46 -5.01 5.55
N ASN A 135 -11.64 -4.44 5.82
CA ASN A 135 -12.23 -4.50 7.16
C ASN A 135 -12.62 -5.92 7.55
N GLU A 136 -13.18 -6.71 6.63
CA GLU A 136 -13.46 -8.14 6.87
C GLU A 136 -12.18 -8.92 7.22
N ALA A 137 -11.09 -8.69 6.48
CA ALA A 137 -9.79 -9.30 6.77
C ALA A 137 -9.24 -8.88 8.15
N ILE A 138 -9.36 -7.61 8.52
CA ILE A 138 -8.94 -7.08 9.83
C ILE A 138 -9.75 -7.72 10.96
N VAL A 139 -11.07 -7.78 10.83
CA VAL A 139 -11.96 -8.38 11.83
C VAL A 139 -11.66 -9.87 11.98
N ARG A 140 -11.52 -10.58 10.86
CA ARG A 140 -11.14 -12.00 10.88
C ARG A 140 -9.80 -12.22 11.57
N GLY A 141 -8.76 -11.47 11.19
CA GLY A 141 -7.43 -11.56 11.80
C GLY A 141 -7.42 -11.19 13.29
N TYR A 142 -8.36 -10.36 13.75
CA TYR A 142 -8.55 -10.11 15.18
C TYR A 142 -9.14 -11.31 15.92
N HIS A 143 -10.04 -12.06 15.28
CA HIS A 143 -10.70 -13.24 15.85
C HIS A 143 -9.88 -14.53 15.75
N ASP A 144 -8.99 -14.66 14.75
CA ASP A 144 -8.13 -15.84 14.53
C ASP A 144 -6.95 -15.94 15.53
N LYS A 145 -6.99 -15.18 16.64
CA LYS A 145 -5.97 -15.16 17.71
C LYS A 145 -6.15 -16.26 18.74
#